data_AF-A0A538R1F5-F1
#
_entry.id   AF-A0A538R1F5-F1
#
_cell.length_a   1.000
_cell.length_b   1.000
_cell.length_c   1.000
_cell.angle_alpha   90.00
_cell.angle_beta   90.00
_cell.angle_gamma   90.00
#
_symmetry.space_group_name_H-M   'P 1'
#
loop_
_entity.id
_entity.type
_entity.pdbx_description
1 polymer ?
#
loop_
_entity_poly.entity_id
_entity_poly.type
_entity_poly.pdbx_seq_one_letter_code
_entity_poly.pdbx_strand_id
1 'polypeptide(L)'
;MLPRNRRRPDGAAQGGSAQGQPPYWTVTGATSDRLGGMGYTSISTGEGVAVAIGVSGSLCLLGIEYCVATARGQPVHRFRDSLANIACGVIHQIGSLHYASFVFPAYELLRQRCGIAGIERFPVASAASLLLLIDFLYYWEHRLLHKNRFLWAAHVVHHQSEEFNLTVALRVSALQIWMTTASTLLLAIAGFPPAMALATLLVYKFYQLWTHTRLIGRLGVLEWVLVTPSHHRVHHARNERYVDKNFGGMLIIWDRLFGTFEPERESPRYGVAGPRGSTFDPVLANLEPWLALCRPDRTAAPRGAPPAGLSSWQAVSALLRLVAVLGLTLALLGSSDGGAGAWVLVLPVSVLWLRQLGAVLDARGAARRGDTAALAIALGTAAALAVLGADPGIARALLGGAMLVALAARCETAPGRRASGLLARAAADNVVVRATEGRKGSYGVGR
;
A
#
# COMPACT_ATOMS: atom_id res chain seq x y z
N MET A 1 49.11 69.92 19.88
CA MET A 1 49.28 70.63 18.58
C MET A 1 48.52 69.85 17.51
N LEU A 2 47.46 70.44 16.96
CA LEU A 2 46.88 70.03 15.66
C LEU A 2 47.74 70.64 14.53
N PRO A 3 47.65 70.13 13.27
CA PRO A 3 46.67 70.70 12.35
C PRO A 3 45.91 69.69 11.46
N ARG A 4 44.75 70.18 11.00
CA ARG A 4 43.74 69.60 10.09
C ARG A 4 44.11 69.79 8.61
N ASN A 5 43.59 68.94 7.71
CA ASN A 5 42.61 69.30 6.66
C ASN A 5 42.26 68.08 5.78
N ARG A 6 41.00 67.60 5.79
CA ARG A 6 39.85 67.94 4.89
C ARG A 6 39.99 67.47 3.44
N ARG A 7 39.18 66.47 3.03
CA ARG A 7 37.97 66.61 2.17
C ARG A 7 37.39 65.22 1.79
N ARG A 8 36.07 65.08 1.95
CA ARG A 8 35.14 64.23 1.16
C ARG A 8 34.30 65.21 0.32
N PRO A 9 33.74 64.83 -0.85
CA PRO A 9 32.39 64.22 -0.86
C PRO A 9 32.09 63.18 -1.96
N ASP A 10 31.12 62.32 -1.64
CA ASP A 10 29.98 61.79 -2.40
C ASP A 10 30.12 61.24 -3.84
N GLY A 11 29.48 60.07 -4.09
CA GLY A 11 29.13 59.63 -5.45
C GLY A 11 28.85 58.13 -5.63
N ALA A 12 27.57 57.77 -5.55
CA ALA A 12 26.84 56.69 -6.23
C ALA A 12 27.55 55.49 -6.92
N ALA A 13 27.12 54.30 -6.51
CA ALA A 13 26.61 53.17 -7.30
C ALA A 13 27.23 52.81 -8.67
N GLN A 14 27.67 51.54 -8.81
CA GLN A 14 27.11 50.50 -9.70
C GLN A 14 28.18 49.48 -10.14
N GLY A 15 27.78 48.20 -10.20
CA GLY A 15 28.25 47.26 -11.23
C GLY A 15 29.36 46.29 -10.83
N GLY A 16 28.98 45.06 -10.46
CA GLY A 16 29.94 43.97 -10.28
C GLY A 16 29.31 42.65 -9.84
N SER A 17 28.31 42.16 -10.57
CA SER A 17 27.74 40.83 -10.36
C SER A 17 28.67 39.75 -10.91
N ALA A 18 29.36 39.03 -10.02
CA ALA A 18 29.89 37.71 -10.29
C ALA A 18 29.19 36.71 -9.35
N GLN A 19 28.14 36.07 -9.88
CA GLN A 19 27.43 34.98 -9.23
C GLN A 19 28.33 33.74 -9.19
N GLY A 20 28.98 33.50 -8.05
CA GLY A 20 29.36 32.17 -7.60
C GLY A 20 28.37 31.71 -6.54
N GLN A 21 27.47 30.80 -6.86
CA GLN A 21 26.57 30.21 -5.86
C GLN A 21 27.29 29.14 -5.03
N PRO A 22 27.23 29.18 -3.69
CA PRO A 22 27.47 28.01 -2.86
C PRO A 22 26.16 27.22 -2.65
N PRO A 23 26.21 25.87 -2.52
CA PRO A 23 25.03 25.05 -2.35
C PRO A 23 24.70 24.92 -0.86
N TYR A 24 23.83 25.78 -0.32
CA TYR A 24 23.28 25.55 1.02
C TYR A 24 21.81 25.94 1.09
N TRP A 25 21.02 24.99 1.59
CA TRP A 25 19.64 25.14 2.04
C TRP A 25 19.53 26.27 3.07
N THR A 26 18.94 27.40 2.67
CA THR A 26 18.52 28.44 3.60
C THR A 26 17.14 28.12 4.15
N VAL A 27 17.09 27.79 5.45
CA VAL A 27 15.86 27.80 6.25
C VAL A 27 15.58 29.25 6.62
N THR A 28 14.58 29.86 5.98
CA THR A 28 14.02 31.14 6.46
C THR A 28 13.07 30.86 7.61
N GLY A 29 13.42 31.34 8.80
CA GLY A 29 12.54 31.35 9.96
C GLY A 29 11.32 32.22 9.70
N ALA A 30 10.14 31.66 9.97
CA ALA A 30 8.89 32.41 10.11
C ALA A 30 8.52 32.45 11.59
N THR A 31 8.77 33.57 12.23
CA THR A 31 8.11 33.95 13.47
C THR A 31 6.72 34.52 13.17
N SER A 32 5.76 34.15 14.03
CA SER A 32 4.40 34.67 14.17
C SER A 32 3.44 34.51 12.98
N ASP A 33 2.85 33.32 12.86
CA ASP A 33 1.41 33.17 12.59
C ASP A 33 0.93 31.87 13.26
N ARG A 34 0.52 31.98 14.52
CA ARG A 34 -0.03 30.86 15.30
C ARG A 34 -1.51 30.68 14.93
N LEU A 35 -1.84 29.45 14.49
CA LEU A 35 -3.18 28.84 14.48
C LEU A 35 -4.17 29.23 13.36
N GLY A 36 -3.71 29.68 12.19
CA GLY A 36 -4.61 30.13 11.10
C GLY A 36 -4.55 29.39 9.75
N GLY A 37 -3.66 28.42 9.54
CA GLY A 37 -3.40 27.91 8.18
C GLY A 37 -2.83 26.50 8.13
N MET A 38 -3.55 25.52 8.69
CA MET A 38 -3.26 24.11 8.44
C MET A 38 -3.94 23.66 7.14
N GLY A 39 -3.44 24.15 6.00
CA GLY A 39 -3.77 23.63 4.68
C GLY A 39 -3.02 22.33 4.44
N TYR A 40 -3.56 21.20 4.90
CA TYR A 40 -3.02 19.87 4.64
C TYR A 40 -3.64 19.28 3.36
N THR A 41 -3.16 19.68 2.19
CA THR A 41 -3.59 19.06 0.91
C THR A 41 -2.49 18.96 -0.15
N SER A 42 -1.20 19.00 0.21
CA SER A 42 -0.15 18.56 -0.72
C SER A 42 0.87 17.67 -0.05
N ILE A 43 0.92 16.41 -0.49
CA ILE A 43 2.15 15.62 -0.40
C ILE A 43 3.21 16.46 -1.10
N SER A 44 4.28 16.82 -0.39
CA SER A 44 5.34 17.60 -1.03
C SER A 44 5.89 16.84 -2.24
N THR A 45 6.33 17.54 -3.27
CA THR A 45 6.84 16.90 -4.50
C THR A 45 7.91 15.84 -4.21
N GLY A 46 8.68 16.00 -3.13
CA GLY A 46 9.67 15.01 -2.67
C GLY A 46 9.08 13.74 -2.07
N GLU A 47 8.02 13.83 -1.27
CA GLU A 47 7.35 12.67 -0.66
C GLU A 47 6.61 11.83 -1.71
N GLY A 48 5.92 12.49 -2.65
CA GLY A 48 5.19 11.82 -3.73
C GLY A 48 6.13 11.05 -4.65
N VAL A 49 7.31 11.62 -4.95
CA VAL A 49 8.37 10.96 -5.71
C VAL A 49 8.91 9.75 -4.97
N ALA A 50 9.17 9.84 -3.66
CA ALA A 50 9.66 8.72 -2.86
C ALA A 50 8.68 7.54 -2.85
N VAL A 51 7.38 7.82 -2.68
CA VAL A 51 6.33 6.80 -2.76
C VAL A 51 6.27 6.17 -4.16
N ALA A 52 6.32 6.99 -5.21
CA ALA A 52 6.30 6.49 -6.59
C ALA A 52 7.50 5.57 -6.87
N ILE A 53 8.71 5.96 -6.46
CA ILE A 53 9.92 5.14 -6.59
C ILE A 53 9.75 3.82 -5.83
N GLY A 54 9.24 3.86 -4.59
CA GLY A 54 9.02 2.66 -3.78
C GLY A 54 8.02 1.69 -4.43
N VAL A 55 6.90 2.20 -4.94
CA VAL A 55 5.88 1.40 -5.65
C VAL A 55 6.46 0.82 -6.94
N SER A 56 7.12 1.63 -7.77
CA SER A 56 7.75 1.17 -9.02
C SER A 56 8.83 0.13 -8.74
N GLY A 57 9.69 0.35 -7.74
CA GLY A 57 10.71 -0.61 -7.33
C GLY A 57 10.11 -1.93 -6.87
N SER A 58 9.02 -1.88 -6.09
CA SER A 58 8.31 -3.08 -5.65
C SER A 58 7.73 -3.87 -6.82
N LEU A 59 7.07 -3.19 -7.77
CA LEU A 59 6.53 -3.83 -8.98
C LEU A 59 7.63 -4.45 -9.85
N CYS A 60 8.78 -3.78 -9.98
CA CYS A 60 9.94 -4.33 -10.67
C CYS A 60 10.44 -5.62 -9.99
N LEU A 61 10.55 -5.65 -8.66
CA LEU A 61 10.97 -6.85 -7.93
C LEU A 61 9.99 -8.01 -8.11
N LEU A 62 8.68 -7.74 -8.08
CA LEU A 62 7.64 -8.74 -8.36
C LEU A 62 7.79 -9.29 -9.80
N GLY A 63 8.03 -8.43 -10.78
CA GLY A 63 8.27 -8.84 -12.17
C GLY A 63 9.54 -9.68 -12.32
N ILE A 64 10.63 -9.31 -11.63
CA ILE A 64 11.87 -10.08 -11.61
C ILE A 64 11.66 -11.45 -10.97
N GLU A 65 10.99 -11.53 -9.82
CA GLU A 65 10.68 -12.81 -9.16
C GLU A 65 9.88 -13.72 -10.11
N TYR A 66 8.84 -13.18 -10.76
CA TYR A 66 8.03 -13.94 -11.71
C TYR A 66 8.85 -14.46 -12.90
N CYS A 67 9.71 -13.63 -13.49
CA CYS A 67 10.59 -14.02 -14.59
C CYS A 67 11.59 -15.10 -14.17
N VAL A 68 12.24 -14.95 -13.01
CA VAL A 68 13.21 -15.91 -12.47
C VAL A 68 12.53 -17.24 -12.12
N ALA A 69 11.37 -17.19 -11.48
CA ALA A 69 10.57 -18.38 -11.16
C ALA A 69 10.21 -19.17 -12.42
N THR A 70 9.73 -18.46 -13.45
CA THR A 70 9.38 -19.06 -14.75
C THR A 70 10.60 -19.66 -15.44
N ALA A 71 11.71 -18.93 -15.51
CA ALA A 71 12.96 -19.41 -16.12
C ALA A 71 13.55 -20.64 -15.40
N ARG A 72 13.33 -20.76 -14.09
CA ARG A 72 13.76 -21.91 -13.28
C ARG A 72 12.73 -23.05 -13.23
N GLY A 73 11.56 -22.91 -13.86
CA GLY A 73 10.48 -23.88 -13.78
C GLY A 73 9.94 -24.09 -12.35
N GLN A 74 10.06 -23.08 -11.48
CA GLN A 74 9.63 -23.16 -10.08
C GLN A 74 8.27 -22.46 -9.90
N PRO A 75 7.17 -23.20 -9.66
CA PRO A 75 5.86 -22.60 -9.49
C PRO A 75 5.74 -21.96 -8.10
N VAL A 76 6.16 -20.68 -7.99
CA VAL A 76 6.03 -19.89 -6.76
C VAL A 76 4.78 -19.00 -6.71
N HIS A 77 4.18 -18.74 -7.87
CA HIS A 77 2.98 -17.92 -7.98
C HIS A 77 1.78 -18.76 -8.38
N ARG A 78 0.70 -18.64 -7.60
CA ARG A 78 -0.65 -19.01 -8.00
C ARG A 78 -1.41 -17.72 -8.28
N PHE A 79 -2.06 -17.63 -9.45
CA PHE A 79 -2.74 -16.41 -9.88
C PHE A 79 -3.76 -15.91 -8.85
N ARG A 80 -4.55 -16.83 -8.27
CA ARG A 80 -5.55 -16.50 -7.24
C ARG A 80 -4.93 -15.88 -5.98
N ASP A 81 -3.86 -16.48 -5.44
CA ASP A 81 -3.13 -15.91 -4.30
C ASP A 81 -2.58 -14.53 -4.64
N SER A 82 -1.88 -14.43 -5.77
CA SER A 82 -1.23 -13.18 -6.17
C SER A 82 -2.26 -12.05 -6.30
N LEU A 83 -3.41 -12.31 -6.92
CA LEU A 83 -4.46 -11.32 -7.07
C LEU A 83 -5.15 -11.00 -5.73
N ALA A 84 -5.42 -12.00 -4.90
CA ALA A 84 -5.99 -11.79 -3.56
C ALA A 84 -5.05 -10.97 -2.66
N ASN A 85 -3.74 -11.21 -2.75
CA ASN A 85 -2.72 -10.49 -1.99
C ASN A 85 -2.68 -9.01 -2.39
N ILE A 86 -2.66 -8.73 -3.70
CA ILE A 86 -2.72 -7.35 -4.22
C ILE A 86 -4.05 -6.69 -3.83
N ALA A 87 -5.17 -7.40 -3.91
CA ALA A 87 -6.47 -6.87 -3.54
C ALA A 87 -6.57 -6.55 -2.03
N CYS A 88 -5.98 -7.37 -1.15
CA CYS A 88 -5.79 -7.03 0.26
C CYS A 88 -4.92 -5.78 0.43
N GLY A 89 -3.86 -5.61 -0.37
CA GLY A 89 -3.04 -4.40 -0.38
C GLY A 89 -3.83 -3.15 -0.77
N VAL A 90 -4.75 -3.25 -1.74
CA VAL A 90 -5.67 -2.16 -2.09
C VAL A 90 -6.62 -1.85 -0.92
N ILE A 91 -7.18 -2.88 -0.25
CA ILE A 91 -7.97 -2.69 0.96
C ILE A 91 -7.17 -2.00 2.07
N HIS A 92 -5.90 -2.40 2.25
CA HIS A 92 -5.00 -1.78 3.20
C HIS A 92 -4.78 -0.30 2.89
N GLN A 93 -4.56 0.03 1.61
CA GLN A 93 -4.43 1.42 1.19
C GLN A 93 -5.70 2.21 1.52
N ILE A 94 -6.89 1.66 1.25
CA ILE A 94 -8.17 2.28 1.62
C ILE A 94 -8.27 2.48 3.15
N GLY A 95 -7.88 1.50 3.95
CA GLY A 95 -7.84 1.62 5.41
C GLY A 95 -6.86 2.69 5.91
N SER A 96 -5.80 2.98 5.14
CA SER A 96 -4.71 3.88 5.50
C SER A 96 -4.95 5.33 5.13
N LEU A 97 -5.97 5.65 4.35
CA LEU A 97 -6.21 7.02 3.83
C LEU A 97 -6.39 8.06 4.93
N HIS A 98 -7.08 7.68 5.99
CA HIS A 98 -7.33 8.55 7.14
C HIS A 98 -6.16 8.54 8.12
N TYR A 99 -5.22 7.59 7.98
CA TYR A 99 -4.09 7.47 8.90
C TYR A 99 -3.25 8.73 8.88
N ALA A 100 -2.89 9.23 7.68
CA ALA A 100 -2.11 10.46 7.57
C ALA A 100 -2.85 11.67 8.18
N SER A 101 -4.16 11.80 7.95
CA SER A 101 -4.96 12.92 8.46
C SER A 101 -5.08 12.96 9.98
N PHE A 102 -5.09 11.81 10.65
CA PHE A 102 -5.22 11.75 12.12
C PHE A 102 -3.88 11.57 12.82
N VAL A 103 -3.04 10.67 12.32
CA VAL A 103 -1.81 10.28 13.01
C VAL A 103 -0.70 11.28 12.79
N PHE A 104 -0.59 11.92 11.62
CA PHE A 104 0.48 12.90 11.39
C PHE A 104 0.37 14.14 12.30
N PRO A 105 -0.80 14.78 12.47
CA PRO A 105 -0.93 15.88 13.44
C PRO A 105 -0.75 15.42 14.88
N ALA A 106 -1.27 14.23 15.23
CA ALA A 106 -1.10 13.66 16.56
C ALA A 106 0.38 13.36 16.87
N TYR A 107 1.11 12.82 15.89
CA TYR A 107 2.54 12.57 15.97
C TYR A 107 3.29 13.88 16.22
N GLU A 108 3.05 14.91 15.41
CA GLU A 108 3.79 16.17 15.53
C GLU A 108 3.46 16.89 16.84
N LEU A 109 2.19 16.89 17.27
CA LEU A 109 1.79 17.41 18.57
C LEU A 109 2.49 16.65 19.70
N LEU A 110 2.52 15.32 19.64
CA LEU A 110 3.17 14.49 20.64
C LEU A 110 4.69 14.73 20.69
N ARG A 111 5.34 14.85 19.53
CA ARG A 111 6.76 15.19 19.41
C ARG A 111 7.07 16.54 20.03
N GLN A 112 6.27 17.57 19.73
CA GLN A 112 6.48 18.92 20.27
C GLN A 112 6.26 19.01 21.79
N ARG A 113 5.37 18.19 22.35
CA ARG A 113 5.00 18.23 23.78
C ARG A 113 5.82 17.28 24.65
N CYS A 114 6.13 16.10 24.12
CA CYS A 114 6.69 14.98 24.87
C CYS A 114 8.02 14.47 24.28
N GLY A 115 8.51 15.07 23.20
CA GLY A 115 9.77 14.69 22.56
C GLY A 115 10.95 14.81 23.52
N ILE A 116 11.64 13.70 23.75
CA ILE A 116 12.77 13.62 24.69
C ILE A 116 14.09 14.07 24.07
N ALA A 117 14.20 14.10 22.74
CA ALA A 117 15.39 14.52 22.01
C ALA A 117 15.04 15.56 20.94
N GLY A 118 15.84 16.64 20.86
CA GLY A 118 15.69 17.68 19.83
C GLY A 118 16.36 17.30 18.50
N ILE A 119 15.94 16.19 17.90
CA ILE A 119 16.51 15.70 16.64
C ILE A 119 15.87 16.46 15.48
N GLU A 120 16.61 17.39 14.89
CA GLU A 120 16.10 18.19 13.75
C GLU A 120 16.91 17.97 12.46
N ARG A 121 18.05 17.27 12.55
CA ARG A 121 18.93 17.00 11.40
C ARG A 121 18.86 15.53 11.02
N PHE A 122 19.15 15.23 9.76
CA PHE A 122 19.21 13.87 9.19
C PHE A 122 20.66 13.38 8.97
N PRO A 123 21.56 13.39 9.97
CA PRO A 123 22.85 12.72 9.82
C PRO A 123 22.66 11.21 9.79
N VAL A 124 23.62 10.50 9.19
CA VAL A 124 23.61 9.03 9.09
C VAL A 124 23.40 8.36 10.45
N ALA A 125 24.00 8.90 11.52
CA ALA A 125 23.83 8.37 12.87
C ALA A 125 22.37 8.42 13.37
N SER A 126 21.64 9.51 13.09
CA SER A 126 20.21 9.64 13.47
C SER A 126 19.33 8.71 12.63
N ALA A 127 19.62 8.56 11.34
CA ALA A 127 18.91 7.60 10.49
C ALA A 127 19.17 6.15 10.93
N ALA A 128 20.41 5.81 11.30
CA ALA A 128 20.78 4.49 11.79
C ALA A 128 20.15 4.18 13.16
N SER A 129 20.16 5.12 14.10
CA SER A 129 19.52 4.94 15.40
C SER A 129 18.00 4.80 15.28
N LEU A 130 17.39 5.59 14.39
CA LEU A 130 15.97 5.46 14.07
C LEU A 130 15.64 4.12 13.43
N LEU A 131 16.44 3.64 12.47
CA LEU A 131 16.25 2.34 11.85
C LEU A 131 16.32 1.22 12.89
N LEU A 132 17.30 1.27 13.80
CA LEU A 132 17.43 0.32 14.90
C LEU A 132 16.23 0.37 15.85
N LEU A 133 15.76 1.57 16.19
CA LEU A 133 14.57 1.77 17.03
C LEU A 133 13.31 1.22 16.35
N ILE A 134 13.11 1.50 15.06
CA ILE A 134 12.00 0.97 14.26
C ILE A 134 12.03 -0.55 14.25
N ASP A 135 13.18 -1.17 14.00
CA ASP A 135 13.31 -2.63 13.94
C ASP A 135 13.06 -3.28 15.31
N PHE A 136 13.54 -2.65 16.39
CA PHE A 136 13.27 -3.09 17.76
C PHE A 136 11.78 -2.99 18.14
N LEU A 137 11.15 -1.84 17.86
CA LEU A 137 9.71 -1.66 18.12
C LEU A 137 8.87 -2.61 17.29
N TYR A 138 9.23 -2.80 16.02
CA TYR A 138 8.58 -3.75 15.13
C TYR A 138 8.67 -5.19 15.68
N TYR A 139 9.83 -5.63 16.18
CA TYR A 139 9.95 -6.97 16.76
C TYR A 139 8.91 -7.21 17.88
N TRP A 140 8.78 -6.25 18.81
CA TRP A 140 7.81 -6.36 19.91
C TRP A 140 6.36 -6.27 19.43
N GLU A 141 6.07 -5.30 18.57
CA GLU A 141 4.76 -5.14 17.95
C GLU A 141 4.34 -6.41 17.19
N HIS A 142 5.24 -6.97 16.39
CA HIS A 142 4.99 -8.16 15.61
C HIS A 142 4.76 -9.38 16.50
N ARG A 143 5.57 -9.54 17.55
CA ARG A 143 5.33 -10.58 18.56
C ARG A 143 3.97 -10.39 19.25
N LEU A 144 3.56 -9.16 19.58
CA LEU A 144 2.24 -8.89 20.16
C LEU A 144 1.09 -9.18 19.18
N LEU A 145 1.27 -8.88 17.89
CA LEU A 145 0.31 -9.21 16.83
C LEU A 145 0.05 -10.71 16.72
N HIS A 146 1.06 -11.55 16.99
CA HIS A 146 0.89 -13.01 17.02
C HIS A 146 0.35 -13.53 18.36
N LYS A 147 0.77 -12.94 19.48
CA LYS A 147 0.44 -13.44 20.83
C LYS A 147 -0.89 -12.94 21.41
N ASN A 148 -1.48 -11.88 20.85
CA ASN A 148 -2.78 -11.36 21.28
C ASN A 148 -3.85 -11.67 20.23
N ARG A 149 -4.94 -12.34 20.62
CA ARG A 149 -6.00 -12.77 19.69
C ARG A 149 -6.68 -11.62 18.93
N PHE A 150 -6.87 -10.46 19.59
CA PHE A 150 -7.46 -9.28 18.95
C PHE A 150 -6.51 -8.67 17.92
N LEU A 151 -5.23 -8.49 18.27
CA LEU A 151 -4.22 -7.99 17.35
C LEU A 151 -3.96 -8.99 16.20
N TRP A 152 -4.01 -10.29 16.48
CA TRP A 152 -3.94 -11.35 15.49
C TRP A 152 -5.06 -11.27 14.46
N ALA A 153 -6.27 -10.82 14.82
CA ALA A 153 -7.34 -10.64 13.85
C ALA A 153 -7.00 -9.62 12.75
N ALA A 154 -6.16 -8.62 13.06
CA ALA A 154 -5.63 -7.69 12.07
C ALA A 154 -4.45 -8.29 11.28
N HIS A 155 -3.63 -9.13 11.91
CA HIS A 155 -2.39 -9.61 11.30
C HIS A 155 -2.52 -10.93 10.53
N VAL A 156 -3.44 -11.80 10.92
CA VAL A 156 -3.68 -13.11 10.28
C VAL A 156 -3.96 -13.00 8.79
N VAL A 157 -4.51 -11.87 8.33
CA VAL A 157 -4.71 -11.58 6.90
C VAL A 157 -3.40 -11.76 6.14
N HIS A 158 -2.27 -11.35 6.71
CA HIS A 158 -0.94 -11.50 6.13
C HIS A 158 -0.49 -12.96 6.00
N HIS A 159 -0.84 -13.80 6.98
CA HIS A 159 -0.49 -15.22 7.02
C HIS A 159 -1.45 -16.13 6.24
N GLN A 160 -2.52 -15.59 5.65
CA GLN A 160 -3.52 -16.39 4.95
C GLN A 160 -3.07 -16.91 3.58
N SER A 161 -2.06 -16.34 2.91
CA SER A 161 -1.65 -16.86 1.60
C SER A 161 -1.11 -18.28 1.72
N GLU A 162 -1.54 -19.17 0.82
CA GLU A 162 -1.06 -20.56 0.79
C GLU A 162 0.21 -20.70 -0.07
N GLU A 163 0.51 -19.67 -0.85
CA GLU A 163 1.78 -19.48 -1.55
C GLU A 163 2.68 -18.50 -0.79
N PHE A 164 3.99 -18.62 -0.99
CA PHE A 164 4.96 -17.67 -0.45
C PHE A 164 5.86 -17.12 -1.56
N ASN A 165 5.69 -15.83 -1.83
CA ASN A 165 6.33 -15.04 -2.88
C ASN A 165 6.12 -13.54 -2.57
N LEU A 166 6.72 -12.62 -3.35
CA LEU A 166 6.77 -11.21 -3.01
C LEU A 166 5.40 -10.55 -2.90
N THR A 167 4.37 -11.11 -3.55
CA THR A 167 3.00 -10.58 -3.43
C THR A 167 2.46 -10.71 -2.00
N VAL A 168 2.94 -11.67 -1.20
CA VAL A 168 2.51 -11.86 0.20
C VAL A 168 2.78 -10.61 1.04
N ALA A 169 3.84 -9.87 0.74
CA ALA A 169 4.14 -8.59 1.39
C ALA A 169 3.00 -7.55 1.23
N LEU A 170 2.21 -7.67 0.15
CA LEU A 170 1.06 -6.80 -0.13
C LEU A 170 -0.23 -7.30 0.54
N ARG A 171 -0.25 -8.54 1.05
CA ARG A 171 -1.41 -9.09 1.75
C ARG A 171 -1.47 -8.51 3.16
N VAL A 172 -2.04 -7.33 3.30
CA VAL A 172 -2.12 -6.61 4.59
C VAL A 172 -3.57 -6.29 4.91
N SER A 173 -3.93 -6.28 6.20
CA SER A 173 -5.29 -5.90 6.61
C SER A 173 -5.52 -4.39 6.54
N ALA A 174 -6.76 -3.97 6.27
CA ALA A 174 -7.22 -2.59 6.43
C ALA A 174 -6.89 -1.99 7.81
N LEU A 175 -7.00 -2.80 8.87
CA LEU A 175 -6.86 -2.33 10.24
C LEU A 175 -5.44 -2.45 10.79
N GLN A 176 -4.53 -3.13 10.10
CA GLN A 176 -3.18 -3.37 10.63
C GLN A 176 -2.41 -2.08 10.86
N ILE A 177 -2.54 -1.07 10.00
CA ILE A 177 -1.86 0.23 10.19
C ILE A 177 -2.31 0.93 11.48
N TRP A 178 -3.59 0.78 11.85
CA TRP A 178 -4.16 1.37 13.06
C TRP A 178 -3.69 0.65 14.31
N MET A 179 -3.60 -0.69 14.25
CA MET A 179 -3.11 -1.51 15.37
C MET A 179 -1.62 -1.32 15.65
N THR A 180 -0.88 -0.75 14.70
CA THR A 180 0.57 -0.49 14.79
C THR A 180 0.90 0.99 15.06
N THR A 181 -0.13 1.82 15.29
CA THR A 181 0.03 3.26 15.57
C THR A 181 0.87 3.55 16.82
N ALA A 182 0.78 2.69 17.84
CA ALA A 182 1.50 2.89 19.09
C ALA A 182 3.03 2.96 18.87
N SER A 183 3.58 2.07 18.04
CA SER A 183 5.01 2.08 17.69
C SER A 183 5.41 3.35 16.97
N THR A 184 4.56 3.84 16.06
CA THR A 184 4.77 5.12 15.38
C THR A 184 4.79 6.29 16.36
N LEU A 185 3.87 6.33 17.35
CA LEU A 185 3.84 7.40 18.36
C LEU A 185 5.04 7.37 19.30
N LEU A 186 5.63 6.19 19.56
CA LEU A 186 6.88 6.09 20.33
C LEU A 186 8.06 6.77 19.61
N LEU A 187 8.08 6.77 18.26
CA LEU A 187 9.09 7.52 17.49
C LEU A 187 8.94 9.04 17.68
N ALA A 188 7.69 9.53 17.80
CA ALA A 188 7.41 10.93 18.11
C ALA A 188 7.93 11.31 19.51
N ILE A 189 7.67 10.45 20.51
CA ILE A 189 8.18 10.65 21.88
C ILE A 189 9.71 10.61 21.89
N ALA A 190 10.33 9.74 21.09
CA ALA A 190 11.78 9.71 20.92
C ALA A 190 12.34 10.98 20.25
N GLY A 191 11.50 11.85 19.68
CA GLY A 191 11.86 13.15 19.16
C GLY A 191 12.16 13.20 17.66
N PHE A 192 11.94 12.11 16.92
CA PHE A 192 12.25 12.05 15.50
C PHE A 192 11.26 12.85 14.64
N PRO A 193 11.71 13.67 13.68
CA PRO A 193 10.82 14.39 12.77
C PRO A 193 9.97 13.41 11.92
N PRO A 194 8.71 13.75 11.61
CA PRO A 194 7.84 12.89 10.81
C PRO A 194 8.42 12.49 9.45
N ALA A 195 9.05 13.43 8.74
CA ALA A 195 9.67 13.17 7.44
C ALA A 195 10.82 12.15 7.53
N MET A 196 11.61 12.20 8.61
CA MET A 196 12.69 11.27 8.89
C MET A 196 12.16 9.88 9.24
N ALA A 197 11.11 9.80 10.05
CA ALA A 197 10.39 8.56 10.35
C ALA A 197 9.82 7.93 9.07
N LEU A 198 9.13 8.70 8.24
CA LEU A 198 8.55 8.21 6.98
C LEU A 198 9.62 7.69 6.02
N ALA A 199 10.69 8.45 5.77
CA ALA A 199 11.77 8.03 4.89
C ALA A 199 12.44 6.73 5.37
N THR A 200 12.70 6.62 6.67
CA THR A 200 13.32 5.43 7.26
C THR A 200 12.37 4.23 7.23
N LEU A 201 11.07 4.44 7.48
CA LEU A 201 10.04 3.41 7.35
C LEU A 201 9.91 2.89 5.92
N LEU A 202 10.04 3.74 4.89
CA LEU A 202 10.03 3.30 3.49
C LEU A 202 11.19 2.36 3.18
N VAL A 203 12.41 2.71 3.61
CA VAL A 203 13.60 1.85 3.48
C VAL A 203 13.38 0.53 4.23
N TYR A 204 12.87 0.60 5.46
CA TYR A 204 12.59 -0.55 6.30
C TYR A 204 11.55 -1.50 5.67
N LYS A 205 10.47 -0.96 5.10
CA LYS A 205 9.44 -1.75 4.41
C LYS A 205 9.94 -2.33 3.09
N PHE A 206 10.81 -1.62 2.37
CA PHE A 206 11.47 -2.17 1.19
C PHE A 206 12.37 -3.35 1.54
N TYR A 207 13.06 -3.31 2.69
CA TYR A 207 13.78 -4.46 3.21
C TYR A 207 12.84 -5.64 3.53
N GLN A 208 11.71 -5.39 4.19
CA GLN A 208 10.76 -6.47 4.48
C GLN A 208 10.14 -7.08 3.22
N LEU A 209 10.04 -6.34 2.11
CA LEU A 209 9.48 -6.87 0.87
C LEU A 209 10.28 -8.08 0.36
N TRP A 210 11.61 -7.94 0.20
CA TRP A 210 12.43 -8.95 -0.49
C TRP A 210 12.58 -10.26 0.31
N THR A 211 12.30 -10.26 1.61
CA THR A 211 12.31 -11.47 2.43
C THR A 211 11.16 -12.43 2.08
N HIS A 212 10.12 -11.97 1.38
CA HIS A 212 8.98 -12.79 0.99
C HIS A 212 9.25 -13.58 -0.29
N THR A 213 10.18 -14.54 -0.28
CA THR A 213 10.39 -15.39 -1.46
C THR A 213 10.84 -16.80 -1.11
N ARG A 214 10.50 -17.75 -1.99
CA ARG A 214 11.02 -19.13 -1.96
C ARG A 214 12.21 -19.34 -2.88
N LEU A 215 12.52 -18.38 -3.76
CA LEU A 215 13.56 -18.52 -4.78
C LEU A 215 14.99 -18.38 -4.23
N ILE A 216 15.12 -17.84 -3.02
CA ILE A 216 16.39 -17.64 -2.32
C ILE A 216 16.45 -18.65 -1.16
N GLY A 217 17.47 -19.50 -1.15
CA GLY A 217 17.71 -20.48 -0.10
C GLY A 217 18.20 -19.85 1.21
N ARG A 218 19.16 -20.49 1.86
CA ARG A 218 19.84 -19.93 3.03
C ARG A 218 21.02 -19.04 2.63
N LEU A 219 21.28 -18.00 3.41
CA LEU A 219 22.36 -17.03 3.14
C LEU A 219 23.56 -17.15 4.09
N GLY A 220 23.65 -18.24 4.85
CA GLY A 220 24.84 -18.57 5.64
C GLY A 220 25.11 -17.53 6.73
N VAL A 221 26.30 -16.91 6.72
CA VAL A 221 26.73 -15.99 7.79
C VAL A 221 25.81 -14.79 7.99
N LEU A 222 25.13 -14.33 6.93
CA LEU A 222 24.18 -13.22 7.02
C LEU A 222 23.00 -13.55 7.95
N GLU A 223 22.64 -14.83 8.08
CA GLU A 223 21.52 -15.31 8.91
C GLU A 223 21.78 -15.21 10.42
N TRP A 224 22.99 -14.83 10.83
CA TRP A 224 23.27 -14.53 12.23
C TRP A 224 22.79 -13.15 12.66
N VAL A 225 22.71 -12.21 11.72
CA VAL A 225 22.40 -10.80 12.00
C VAL A 225 21.12 -10.35 11.31
N LEU A 226 20.90 -10.77 10.07
CA LEU A 226 19.82 -10.30 9.22
C LEU A 226 18.66 -11.30 9.15
N VAL A 227 17.44 -10.78 9.03
CA VAL A 227 16.26 -11.53 8.63
C VAL A 227 16.39 -11.83 7.14
N THR A 228 16.42 -13.11 6.78
CA THR A 228 16.55 -13.56 5.40
C THR A 228 15.24 -14.19 4.94
N PRO A 229 15.10 -14.48 3.62
CA PRO A 229 13.95 -15.25 3.14
C PRO A 229 13.75 -16.58 3.88
N SER A 230 14.82 -17.24 4.32
CA SER A 230 14.71 -18.48 5.12
C SER A 230 14.03 -18.24 6.48
N HIS A 231 14.44 -17.19 7.19
CA HIS A 231 13.82 -16.83 8.46
C HIS A 231 12.35 -16.45 8.29
N HIS A 232 12.04 -15.68 7.25
CA HIS A 232 10.68 -15.19 7.01
C HIS A 232 9.75 -16.30 6.50
N ARG A 233 10.27 -17.28 5.74
CA ARG A 233 9.52 -18.49 5.41
C ARG A 233 9.11 -19.28 6.65
N VAL A 234 10.01 -19.43 7.62
CA VAL A 234 9.69 -20.06 8.91
C VAL A 234 8.61 -19.28 9.62
N HIS A 235 8.74 -17.96 9.70
CA HIS A 235 7.75 -17.10 10.33
C HIS A 235 6.33 -17.26 9.74
N HIS A 236 6.23 -17.35 8.42
CA HIS A 236 4.96 -17.54 7.72
C HIS A 236 4.42 -18.97 7.72
N ALA A 237 5.20 -19.93 8.21
CA ALA A 237 4.85 -21.32 8.14
C ALA A 237 3.81 -21.71 9.20
N ARG A 238 2.90 -22.61 8.83
CA ARG A 238 1.94 -23.25 9.74
C ARG A 238 2.43 -24.57 10.32
N ASN A 239 3.66 -24.99 10.04
CA ASN A 239 4.23 -26.18 10.66
C ASN A 239 4.29 -25.97 12.17
N GLU A 240 3.91 -26.97 12.98
CA GLU A 240 3.86 -26.84 14.45
C GLU A 240 5.17 -26.31 15.05
N ARG A 241 6.31 -26.76 14.50
CA ARG A 241 7.67 -26.31 14.89
C ARG A 241 7.90 -24.80 14.72
N TYR A 242 7.24 -24.19 13.75
CA TYR A 242 7.50 -22.84 13.27
C TYR A 242 6.48 -21.81 13.76
N VAL A 243 5.41 -22.25 14.42
CA VAL A 243 4.41 -21.37 15.01
C VAL A 243 5.05 -20.42 16.00
N ASP A 244 4.74 -19.13 15.88
CA ASP A 244 5.22 -18.07 16.76
C ASP A 244 6.76 -17.97 16.85
N LYS A 245 7.44 -18.05 15.70
CA LYS A 245 8.89 -17.91 15.57
C LYS A 245 9.28 -16.75 14.63
N ASN A 246 10.51 -16.25 14.81
CA ASN A 246 11.15 -15.27 13.92
C ASN A 246 10.34 -13.99 13.65
N PHE A 247 10.12 -13.15 14.67
CA PHE A 247 9.34 -11.91 14.59
C PHE A 247 10.12 -10.69 14.08
N GLY A 248 11.44 -10.75 13.99
CA GLY A 248 12.27 -9.64 13.50
C GLY A 248 11.91 -9.23 12.08
N GLY A 249 12.03 -7.93 11.77
CA GLY A 249 11.73 -7.42 10.42
C GLY A 249 12.98 -7.26 9.55
N MET A 250 14.06 -6.71 10.11
CA MET A 250 15.37 -6.58 9.46
C MET A 250 16.47 -7.32 10.20
N LEU A 251 16.53 -7.24 11.53
CA LEU A 251 17.56 -7.92 12.33
C LEU A 251 16.98 -9.15 13.04
N ILE A 252 17.60 -10.31 12.83
CA ILE A 252 17.21 -11.57 13.50
C ILE A 252 17.76 -11.63 14.94
N ILE A 253 18.60 -10.67 15.32
CA ILE A 253 19.24 -10.60 16.64
C ILE A 253 18.20 -10.53 17.77
N TRP A 254 17.06 -9.89 17.53
CA TRP A 254 15.99 -9.77 18.53
C TRP A 254 15.38 -11.13 18.85
N ASP A 255 15.13 -11.95 17.83
CA ASP A 255 14.63 -13.30 18.02
C ASP A 255 15.61 -14.19 18.78
N ARG A 256 16.91 -14.02 18.52
CA ARG A 256 17.96 -14.74 19.25
C ARG A 256 18.03 -14.29 20.70
N LEU A 257 18.00 -12.99 20.95
CA LEU A 257 18.07 -12.39 22.28
C LEU A 257 16.86 -12.76 23.15
N PHE A 258 15.67 -12.78 22.56
CA PHE A 258 14.41 -12.99 23.28
C PHE A 258 13.80 -14.40 23.09
N GLY A 259 14.58 -15.34 22.56
CA GLY A 259 14.28 -16.78 22.55
C GLY A 259 13.18 -17.23 21.57
N THR A 260 12.97 -16.49 20.48
CA THR A 260 11.95 -16.79 19.45
C THR A 260 12.54 -17.23 18.11
N PHE A 261 13.87 -17.32 18.01
CA PHE A 261 14.56 -17.79 16.82
C PHE A 261 14.32 -19.29 16.55
N GLU A 262 14.01 -19.62 15.29
CA GLU A 262 13.99 -21.00 14.78
C GLU A 262 14.54 -21.04 13.33
N PRO A 263 15.54 -21.89 13.04
CA PRO A 263 16.03 -22.07 11.68
C PRO A 263 15.09 -22.94 10.83
N GLU A 264 15.12 -22.74 9.51
CA GLU A 264 14.30 -23.51 8.55
C GLU A 264 14.85 -24.95 8.36
N ARG A 265 14.41 -25.92 9.16
CA ARG A 265 14.87 -27.33 9.12
C ARG A 265 14.05 -28.25 8.23
N GLU A 266 12.74 -28.07 8.24
CA GLU A 266 11.73 -28.76 7.42
C GLU A 266 11.12 -27.80 6.39
N SER A 267 10.61 -28.35 5.28
CA SER A 267 9.91 -27.58 4.27
C SER A 267 8.68 -26.85 4.86
N PRO A 268 8.65 -25.51 4.78
CA PRO A 268 7.52 -24.70 5.23
C PRO A 268 6.23 -25.01 4.46
N ARG A 269 5.12 -25.09 5.18
CA ARG A 269 3.75 -25.11 4.65
C ARG A 269 3.08 -23.80 5.04
N TYR A 270 2.34 -23.17 4.14
CA TYR A 270 1.74 -21.85 4.36
C TYR A 270 0.20 -21.92 4.47
N GLY A 271 -0.40 -20.75 4.66
CA GLY A 271 -1.82 -20.57 4.95
C GLY A 271 -2.12 -20.67 6.45
N VAL A 272 -3.36 -20.39 6.81
CA VAL A 272 -3.79 -20.41 8.22
C VAL A 272 -4.35 -21.78 8.61
N ALA A 273 -4.02 -22.21 9.83
CA ALA A 273 -4.63 -23.39 10.43
C ALA A 273 -6.04 -23.05 10.95
N GLY A 274 -7.01 -23.93 10.71
CA GLY A 274 -8.38 -23.78 11.22
C GLY A 274 -9.44 -24.37 10.29
N PRO A 275 -10.67 -24.60 10.78
CA PRO A 275 -11.70 -25.30 10.03
C PRO A 275 -11.98 -24.68 8.67
N ARG A 276 -12.07 -23.34 8.60
CA ARG A 276 -12.40 -22.62 7.35
C ARG A 276 -11.23 -22.47 6.37
N GLY A 277 -9.99 -22.65 6.77
CA GLY A 277 -8.80 -22.38 5.93
C GLY A 277 -8.69 -20.93 5.43
N SER A 278 -7.95 -20.73 4.34
CA SER A 278 -7.74 -19.44 3.67
C SER A 278 -8.86 -19.07 2.70
N THR A 279 -8.95 -17.80 2.30
CA THR A 279 -9.87 -17.31 1.25
C THR A 279 -9.15 -16.35 0.30
N PHE A 280 -9.56 -16.39 -0.97
CA PHE A 280 -9.12 -15.43 -1.97
C PHE A 280 -9.99 -14.17 -2.00
N ASP A 281 -11.10 -14.16 -1.26
CA ASP A 281 -11.95 -12.99 -1.11
C ASP A 281 -11.31 -11.99 -0.15
N PRO A 282 -10.85 -10.82 -0.63
CA PRO A 282 -10.10 -9.87 0.19
C PRO A 282 -10.98 -9.22 1.26
N VAL A 283 -12.30 -9.18 1.08
CA VAL A 283 -13.26 -8.66 2.05
C VAL A 283 -13.46 -9.68 3.17
N LEU A 284 -13.72 -10.94 2.83
CA LEU A 284 -13.86 -12.01 3.83
C LEU A 284 -12.55 -12.28 4.57
N ALA A 285 -11.41 -12.21 3.86
CA ALA A 285 -10.07 -12.30 4.45
C ALA A 285 -9.90 -11.34 5.62
N ASN A 286 -10.41 -10.10 5.47
CA ASN A 286 -10.37 -9.07 6.50
C ASN A 286 -11.47 -9.24 7.56
N LEU A 287 -12.70 -9.59 7.19
CA LEU A 287 -13.85 -9.61 8.13
C LEU A 287 -13.89 -10.85 9.02
N GLU A 288 -13.59 -12.03 8.47
CA GLU A 288 -13.78 -13.29 9.20
C GLU A 288 -12.93 -13.43 10.47
N PRO A 289 -11.66 -12.97 10.51
CA PRO A 289 -10.88 -12.98 11.74
C PRO A 289 -11.57 -12.26 12.91
N TRP A 290 -12.20 -11.11 12.65
CA TRP A 290 -12.93 -10.35 13.67
C TRP A 290 -14.22 -11.03 14.07
N LEU A 291 -14.97 -11.59 13.12
CA LEU A 291 -16.18 -12.35 13.43
C LEU A 291 -15.86 -13.58 14.27
N ALA A 292 -14.70 -14.22 14.05
CA ALA A 292 -14.23 -15.34 14.83
C ALA A 292 -13.87 -14.95 16.28
N LEU A 293 -13.61 -13.68 16.59
CA LEU A 293 -13.48 -13.20 17.97
C LEU A 293 -14.82 -13.26 18.70
N CYS A 294 -15.89 -12.78 18.06
CA CYS A 294 -17.23 -12.71 18.64
C CYS A 294 -17.95 -14.06 18.66
N ARG A 295 -17.66 -14.92 17.69
CA ARG A 295 -18.23 -16.27 17.57
C ARG A 295 -17.09 -17.28 17.40
N PRO A 296 -16.48 -17.73 18.51
CA PRO A 296 -15.38 -18.72 18.48
C PRO A 296 -15.79 -20.11 17.95
N ASP A 297 -16.98 -20.25 17.35
CA ASP A 297 -17.61 -21.54 17.17
C ASP A 297 -16.82 -22.46 16.22
N ARG A 298 -16.41 -23.59 16.80
CA ARG A 298 -15.59 -24.65 16.20
C ARG A 298 -16.34 -25.45 15.12
N THR A 299 -17.58 -25.06 14.82
CA THR A 299 -18.53 -25.73 13.91
C THR A 299 -18.55 -25.13 12.50
N ALA A 300 -17.73 -24.11 12.25
CA ALA A 300 -17.60 -23.54 10.92
C ALA A 300 -17.16 -24.61 9.90
N ALA A 301 -18.07 -24.96 8.99
CA ALA A 301 -17.80 -25.94 7.95
C ALA A 301 -16.52 -25.56 7.17
N PRO A 302 -15.67 -26.55 6.84
CA PRO A 302 -14.49 -26.27 6.04
C PRO A 302 -14.86 -25.65 4.70
N ARG A 303 -14.04 -24.69 4.25
CA ARG A 303 -14.16 -24.25 2.87
C ARG A 303 -13.78 -25.43 1.98
N GLY A 304 -14.69 -25.79 1.08
CA GLY A 304 -14.38 -26.76 0.03
C GLY A 304 -13.17 -26.27 -0.79
N ALA A 305 -12.41 -27.21 -1.34
CA ALA A 305 -11.29 -26.88 -2.19
C ALA A 305 -11.77 -26.01 -3.37
N PRO A 306 -11.09 -24.89 -3.67
CA PRO A 306 -11.41 -24.10 -4.83
C PRO A 306 -11.18 -24.94 -6.10
N PRO A 307 -11.95 -24.76 -7.19
CA PRO A 307 -11.82 -25.58 -8.39
C PRO A 307 -10.44 -25.44 -9.03
N ALA A 308 -9.98 -26.48 -9.74
CA ALA A 308 -8.58 -26.62 -10.19
C ALA A 308 -8.03 -25.45 -11.04
N GLY A 309 -8.88 -24.64 -11.66
CA GLY A 309 -8.46 -23.46 -12.42
C GLY A 309 -9.54 -22.39 -12.54
N LEU A 310 -9.13 -21.19 -12.99
CA LEU A 310 -10.02 -20.15 -13.50
C LEU A 310 -10.02 -20.22 -15.02
N SER A 311 -11.17 -20.00 -15.65
CA SER A 311 -11.18 -19.73 -17.08
C SER A 311 -10.49 -18.39 -17.37
N SER A 312 -9.94 -18.23 -18.57
CA SER A 312 -9.32 -16.95 -18.99
C SER A 312 -10.27 -15.77 -18.80
N TRP A 313 -11.57 -15.98 -19.01
CA TRP A 313 -12.59 -14.96 -18.83
C TRP A 313 -12.83 -14.60 -17.37
N GLN A 314 -12.80 -15.57 -16.45
CA GLN A 314 -12.88 -15.30 -15.02
C GLN A 314 -11.65 -14.53 -14.54
N ALA A 315 -10.46 -14.86 -15.05
CA ALA A 315 -9.22 -14.14 -14.74
C ALA A 315 -9.29 -12.67 -15.22
N VAL A 316 -9.71 -12.43 -16.47
CA VAL A 316 -9.94 -11.07 -17.01
C VAL A 316 -10.97 -10.33 -16.18
N SER A 317 -12.08 -10.99 -15.84
CA SER A 317 -13.16 -10.43 -15.04
C SER A 317 -12.68 -9.97 -13.64
N ALA A 318 -11.85 -10.77 -12.98
CA ALA A 318 -11.26 -10.43 -11.68
C ALA A 318 -10.28 -9.25 -11.79
N LEU A 319 -9.45 -9.21 -12.84
CA LEU A 319 -8.50 -8.12 -13.10
C LEU A 319 -9.23 -6.79 -13.34
N LEU A 320 -10.30 -6.79 -14.15
CA LEU A 320 -11.08 -5.58 -14.44
C LEU A 320 -11.69 -4.99 -13.16
N ARG A 321 -12.19 -5.82 -12.25
CA ARG A 321 -12.71 -5.36 -10.95
C ARG A 321 -11.61 -4.79 -10.06
N LEU A 322 -10.42 -5.39 -10.04
CA LEU A 322 -9.29 -4.85 -9.29
C LEU A 322 -8.86 -3.48 -9.84
N VAL A 323 -8.74 -3.35 -11.16
CA VAL A 323 -8.38 -2.09 -11.83
C VAL A 323 -9.43 -1.01 -11.56
N ALA A 324 -10.72 -1.35 -11.57
CA ALA A 324 -11.79 -0.42 -11.24
C ALA A 324 -11.62 0.15 -9.82
N VAL A 325 -11.36 -0.70 -8.82
CA VAL A 325 -11.17 -0.29 -7.42
C VAL A 325 -9.87 0.51 -7.24
N LEU A 326 -8.79 0.09 -7.91
CA LEU A 326 -7.51 0.78 -7.86
C LEU A 326 -7.61 2.19 -8.47
N GLY A 327 -8.19 2.31 -9.67
CA GLY A 327 -8.38 3.60 -10.34
C GLY A 327 -9.23 4.56 -9.50
N LEU A 328 -10.26 4.03 -8.84
CA LEU A 328 -11.10 4.79 -7.92
C LEU A 328 -10.33 5.25 -6.66
N THR A 329 -9.54 4.37 -6.07
CA THR A 329 -8.67 4.68 -4.91
C THR A 329 -7.65 5.76 -5.26
N LEU A 330 -7.02 5.67 -6.43
CA LEU A 330 -6.05 6.65 -6.92
C LEU A 330 -6.71 8.01 -7.23
N ALA A 331 -7.90 8.01 -7.82
CA ALA A 331 -8.62 9.26 -8.09
C ALA A 331 -8.94 10.02 -6.80
N LEU A 332 -9.31 9.31 -5.74
CA LEU A 332 -9.58 9.93 -4.44
C LEU A 332 -8.30 10.39 -3.73
N LEU A 333 -7.21 9.61 -3.84
CA LEU A 333 -5.89 10.03 -3.34
C LEU A 333 -5.38 11.30 -4.03
N GLY A 334 -5.71 11.49 -5.31
CA GLY A 334 -5.31 12.65 -6.10
C GLY A 334 -6.23 13.86 -5.99
N SER A 335 -7.43 13.71 -5.41
CA SER A 335 -8.38 14.81 -5.29
C SER A 335 -8.02 15.75 -4.13
N SER A 336 -7.91 17.05 -4.40
CA SER A 336 -7.70 18.09 -3.37
C SER A 336 -8.91 18.26 -2.46
N ASP A 337 -10.10 17.92 -2.98
CA ASP A 337 -11.40 18.19 -2.36
C ASP A 337 -12.05 16.91 -1.81
N GLY A 338 -11.31 15.79 -1.78
CA GLY A 338 -11.77 14.46 -1.35
C GLY A 338 -12.06 14.34 0.14
N GLY A 339 -12.67 15.37 0.74
CA GLY A 339 -13.11 15.40 2.12
C GLY A 339 -13.88 14.13 2.48
N ALA A 340 -13.95 13.83 3.78
CA ALA A 340 -14.52 12.59 4.33
C ALA A 340 -15.87 12.15 3.67
N GLY A 341 -16.67 13.08 3.16
CA GLY A 341 -17.92 12.82 2.43
C GLY A 341 -17.77 11.99 1.14
N ALA A 342 -16.75 12.23 0.31
CA ALA A 342 -16.56 11.47 -0.93
C ALA A 342 -16.20 9.99 -0.63
N TRP A 343 -15.42 9.77 0.43
CA TRP A 343 -15.04 8.44 0.89
C TRP A 343 -16.22 7.61 1.41
N VAL A 344 -17.14 8.23 2.15
CA VAL A 344 -18.36 7.56 2.66
C VAL A 344 -19.20 7.00 1.50
N LEU A 345 -19.23 7.72 0.37
CA LEU A 345 -20.00 7.31 -0.81
C LEU A 345 -19.28 6.25 -1.66
N VAL A 346 -17.95 6.29 -1.70
CA VAL A 346 -17.13 5.40 -2.55
C VAL A 346 -16.78 4.08 -1.87
N LEU A 347 -16.52 4.08 -0.56
CA LEU A 347 -16.10 2.88 0.17
C LEU A 347 -17.07 1.69 0.00
N PRO A 348 -18.41 1.87 0.05
CA PRO A 348 -19.35 0.79 -0.24
C PRO A 348 -19.19 0.19 -1.65
N VAL A 349 -18.94 1.03 -2.66
CA VAL A 349 -18.73 0.59 -4.05
C VAL A 349 -17.46 -0.27 -4.14
N SER A 350 -16.36 0.21 -3.57
CA SER A 350 -15.09 -0.53 -3.54
C SER A 350 -15.22 -1.88 -2.83
N VAL A 351 -15.88 -1.92 -1.67
CA VAL A 351 -16.12 -3.16 -0.92
C VAL A 351 -16.96 -4.14 -1.74
N LEU A 352 -18.02 -3.68 -2.42
CA LEU A 352 -18.85 -4.54 -3.26
C LEU A 352 -18.06 -5.12 -4.45
N TRP A 353 -17.29 -4.31 -5.17
CA TRP A 353 -16.47 -4.79 -6.29
C TRP A 353 -15.39 -5.77 -5.83
N LEU A 354 -14.74 -5.52 -4.68
CA LEU A 354 -13.77 -6.43 -4.09
C LEU A 354 -14.41 -7.74 -3.62
N ARG A 355 -15.63 -7.68 -3.09
CA ARG A 355 -16.42 -8.87 -2.73
C ARG A 355 -16.79 -9.70 -3.96
N GLN A 356 -17.14 -9.06 -5.07
CA GLN A 356 -17.42 -9.77 -6.33
C GLN A 356 -16.14 -10.38 -6.94
N LEU A 357 -15.02 -9.65 -6.90
CA LEU A 357 -13.71 -10.20 -7.26
C LEU A 357 -13.42 -11.46 -6.43
N GLY A 358 -13.62 -11.40 -5.12
CA GLY A 358 -13.47 -12.54 -4.23
C GLY A 358 -14.36 -13.72 -4.58
N ALA A 359 -15.63 -13.47 -4.92
CA ALA A 359 -16.55 -14.51 -5.37
C ALA A 359 -16.08 -15.20 -6.67
N VAL A 360 -15.49 -14.45 -7.61
CA VAL A 360 -14.88 -15.02 -8.82
C VAL A 360 -13.67 -15.88 -8.49
N LEU A 361 -12.78 -15.41 -7.60
CA LEU A 361 -11.58 -16.15 -7.21
C LEU A 361 -11.90 -17.43 -6.42
N ASP A 362 -12.85 -17.36 -5.48
CA ASP A 362 -13.35 -18.52 -4.73
C ASP A 362 -14.31 -19.39 -5.59
N ALA A 363 -14.57 -19.01 -6.85
CA ALA A 363 -15.50 -19.66 -7.78
C ALA A 363 -16.91 -19.90 -7.22
N ARG A 364 -17.39 -18.98 -6.38
CA ARG A 364 -18.75 -19.02 -5.83
C ARG A 364 -19.73 -18.44 -6.85
N GLY A 365 -20.80 -19.16 -7.16
CA GLY A 365 -21.84 -18.76 -8.13
C GLY A 365 -22.63 -17.47 -7.80
N ALA A 366 -22.23 -16.73 -6.77
CA ALA A 366 -22.88 -15.51 -6.28
C ALA A 366 -22.44 -14.22 -7.00
N ALA A 367 -21.39 -14.27 -7.84
CA ALA A 367 -20.83 -13.07 -8.50
C ALA A 367 -21.88 -12.26 -9.29
N ARG A 368 -22.75 -12.96 -10.03
CA ARG A 368 -23.66 -12.33 -11.02
C ARG A 368 -24.78 -11.50 -10.41
N ARG A 369 -25.35 -11.90 -9.27
CA ARG A 369 -26.43 -11.14 -8.61
C ARG A 369 -25.91 -9.87 -7.94
N GLY A 370 -24.62 -9.84 -7.61
CA GLY A 370 -23.99 -8.69 -6.98
C GLY A 370 -23.55 -7.59 -7.95
N ASP A 371 -23.21 -7.94 -9.20
CA ASP A 371 -22.75 -6.97 -10.19
C ASP A 371 -23.82 -5.94 -10.58
N THR A 372 -25.09 -6.35 -10.71
CA THR A 372 -26.19 -5.42 -11.03
C THR A 372 -26.39 -4.38 -9.92
N ALA A 373 -26.37 -4.80 -8.65
CA ALA A 373 -26.43 -3.90 -7.51
C ALA A 373 -25.21 -2.98 -7.45
N ALA A 374 -24.01 -3.50 -7.68
CA ALA A 374 -22.78 -2.71 -7.66
C ALA A 374 -22.75 -1.65 -8.77
N LEU A 375 -23.26 -1.97 -9.97
CA LEU A 375 -23.40 -1.01 -11.07
C LEU A 375 -24.43 0.08 -10.75
N ALA A 376 -25.59 -0.29 -10.22
CA ALA A 376 -26.62 0.67 -9.83
C ALA A 376 -26.11 1.65 -8.75
N ILE A 377 -25.42 1.14 -7.73
CA ILE A 377 -24.82 1.96 -6.67
C ILE A 377 -23.72 2.85 -7.25
N ALA A 378 -22.82 2.33 -8.10
CA ALA A 378 -21.76 3.14 -8.70
C ALA A 378 -22.31 4.31 -9.55
N LEU A 379 -23.35 4.06 -10.36
CA LEU A 379 -24.01 5.09 -11.16
C LEU A 379 -24.73 6.12 -10.27
N GLY A 380 -25.44 5.66 -9.23
CA GLY A 380 -26.08 6.54 -8.24
C GLY A 380 -25.07 7.41 -7.49
N THR A 381 -23.94 6.83 -7.07
CA THR A 381 -22.84 7.55 -6.40
C THR A 381 -22.20 8.58 -7.33
N ALA A 382 -21.97 8.25 -8.60
CA ALA A 382 -21.42 9.20 -9.57
C ALA A 382 -22.36 10.40 -9.78
N ALA A 383 -23.67 10.16 -9.88
CA ALA A 383 -24.67 11.22 -9.98
C ALA A 383 -24.71 12.08 -8.71
N ALA A 384 -24.70 11.46 -7.52
CA ALA A 384 -24.68 12.17 -6.24
C ALA A 384 -23.43 13.06 -6.11
N LEU A 385 -22.25 12.56 -6.46
CA LEU A 385 -21.00 13.33 -6.43
C LEU A 385 -21.02 14.52 -7.40
N ALA A 386 -21.60 14.34 -8.59
CA ALA A 386 -21.78 15.42 -9.55
C ALA A 386 -22.72 16.52 -9.01
N VAL A 387 -23.81 16.13 -8.34
CA VAL A 387 -24.75 17.09 -7.70
C VAL A 387 -24.08 17.82 -6.53
N LEU A 388 -23.26 17.12 -5.75
CA LEU A 388 -22.54 17.69 -4.61
C LEU A 388 -21.33 18.54 -5.01
N GLY A 389 -21.04 18.69 -6.30
CA GLY A 389 -19.90 19.47 -6.79
C GLY A 389 -18.54 18.87 -6.41
N ALA A 390 -18.47 17.56 -6.17
CA ALA A 390 -17.22 16.87 -5.86
C ALA A 390 -16.29 16.84 -7.09
N ASP A 391 -14.99 16.58 -6.84
CA ASP A 391 -13.97 16.51 -7.89
C ASP A 391 -14.43 15.64 -9.08
N PRO A 392 -14.52 16.20 -10.30
CA PRO A 392 -14.93 15.48 -11.50
C PRO A 392 -14.09 14.23 -11.80
N GLY A 393 -12.83 14.19 -11.33
CA GLY A 393 -11.94 13.05 -11.40
C GLY A 393 -12.50 11.82 -10.68
N ILE A 394 -13.13 11.98 -9.52
CA ILE A 394 -13.74 10.88 -8.76
C ILE A 394 -14.95 10.33 -9.52
N ALA A 395 -15.82 11.20 -10.02
CA ALA A 395 -16.98 10.79 -10.82
C ALA A 395 -16.57 10.05 -12.11
N ARG A 396 -15.54 10.54 -12.81
CA ARG A 396 -14.97 9.85 -13.99
C ARG A 396 -14.40 8.48 -13.63
N ALA A 397 -13.68 8.36 -12.51
CA ALA A 397 -13.12 7.09 -12.07
C ALA A 397 -14.22 6.07 -11.70
N LEU A 398 -15.30 6.51 -11.06
CA LEU A 398 -16.47 5.67 -10.79
C LEU A 398 -17.15 5.17 -12.06
N LEU A 399 -17.41 6.07 -13.02
CA LEU A 399 -18.03 5.70 -14.30
C LEU A 399 -17.15 4.74 -15.10
N GLY A 400 -15.84 5.03 -15.18
CA GLY A 400 -14.86 4.14 -15.81
C GLY A 400 -14.81 2.77 -15.13
N GLY A 401 -14.80 2.74 -13.79
CA GLY A 401 -14.88 1.50 -13.02
C GLY A 401 -16.17 0.72 -13.29
N ALA A 402 -17.32 1.39 -13.35
CA ALA A 402 -18.60 0.77 -13.68
C ALA A 402 -18.59 0.15 -15.08
N MET A 403 -17.99 0.83 -16.08
CA MET A 403 -17.80 0.26 -17.41
C MET A 403 -16.93 -1.00 -17.39
N LEU A 404 -15.83 -0.98 -16.63
CA LEU A 404 -14.96 -2.16 -16.47
C LEU A 404 -15.69 -3.33 -15.81
N VAL A 405 -16.52 -3.07 -14.79
CA VAL A 405 -17.33 -4.12 -14.13
C VAL A 405 -18.43 -4.65 -15.05
N ALA A 406 -19.08 -3.79 -15.84
CA ALA A 406 -20.05 -4.25 -16.85
C ALA A 406 -19.38 -5.13 -17.92
N LEU A 407 -18.16 -4.78 -18.35
CA LEU A 407 -17.35 -5.59 -19.25
C LEU A 407 -16.94 -6.92 -18.60
N ALA A 408 -16.58 -6.90 -17.32
CA ALA A 408 -16.23 -8.09 -16.53
C ALA A 408 -17.41 -9.07 -16.46
N ALA A 409 -18.61 -8.59 -16.13
CA ALA A 409 -19.83 -9.41 -16.11
C ALA A 409 -20.17 -10.01 -17.50
N ARG A 410 -19.86 -9.29 -18.58
CA ARG A 410 -20.01 -9.81 -19.95
C ARG A 410 -18.97 -10.89 -20.29
N CYS A 411 -17.74 -10.76 -19.82
CA CYS A 411 -16.70 -11.77 -20.01
C CYS A 411 -17.13 -13.13 -19.42
N GLU A 412 -17.84 -13.12 -18.29
CA GLU A 412 -18.34 -14.34 -17.64
C GLU A 412 -19.48 -15.04 -18.41
N THR A 413 -20.13 -14.37 -19.37
CA THR A 413 -21.34 -14.84 -20.06
C THR A 413 -21.15 -15.08 -21.56
N ALA A 414 -20.03 -14.66 -22.15
CA ALA A 414 -19.82 -14.76 -23.60
C ALA A 414 -19.18 -16.10 -24.01
N PRO A 415 -19.74 -16.83 -25.00
CA PRO A 415 -19.05 -17.95 -25.63
C PRO A 415 -17.80 -17.45 -26.37
N GLY A 416 -16.69 -18.19 -26.25
CA GLY A 416 -15.30 -17.73 -26.44
C GLY A 416 -14.90 -17.00 -27.73
N ARG A 417 -15.76 -16.90 -28.75
CA ARG A 417 -15.48 -16.15 -30.01
C ARG A 417 -16.07 -14.73 -30.05
N ARG A 418 -17.05 -14.37 -29.22
CA ARG A 418 -17.70 -13.03 -29.26
C ARG A 418 -17.03 -11.98 -28.36
N ALA A 419 -16.37 -12.37 -27.28
CA ALA A 419 -15.79 -11.43 -26.32
C ALA A 419 -14.44 -10.83 -26.75
N SER A 420 -13.64 -11.55 -27.56
CA SER A 420 -12.42 -11.01 -28.16
C SER A 420 -12.70 -9.83 -29.11
N GLY A 421 -13.78 -9.91 -29.91
CA GLY A 421 -14.23 -8.81 -30.75
C GLY A 421 -14.76 -7.60 -29.96
N LEU A 422 -15.31 -7.81 -28.76
CA LEU A 422 -15.79 -6.74 -27.87
C LEU A 422 -14.63 -6.00 -27.18
N LEU A 423 -13.60 -6.72 -26.73
CA LEU A 423 -12.39 -6.10 -26.17
C LEU A 423 -11.62 -5.30 -27.22
N ALA A 424 -11.52 -5.83 -28.44
CA ALA A 424 -10.92 -5.12 -29.57
C ALA A 424 -11.70 -3.83 -29.92
N ARG A 425 -13.04 -3.89 -29.88
CA ARG A 425 -13.90 -2.70 -30.07
C ARG A 425 -13.77 -1.70 -28.92
N ALA A 426 -13.83 -2.14 -27.67
CA ALA A 426 -13.69 -1.24 -26.51
C ALA A 426 -12.30 -0.59 -26.42
N ALA A 427 -11.24 -1.31 -26.82
CA ALA A 427 -9.90 -0.75 -26.94
C ALA A 427 -9.80 0.25 -28.11
N ALA A 428 -10.41 -0.06 -29.25
CA ALA A 428 -10.48 0.85 -30.40
C ALA A 428 -11.27 2.14 -30.07
N ASP A 429 -12.41 2.01 -29.39
CA ASP A 429 -13.27 3.13 -29.04
C ASP A 429 -12.58 4.06 -28.02
N ASN A 430 -11.80 3.53 -27.07
CA ASN A 430 -10.98 4.35 -26.15
C ASN A 430 -9.78 5.02 -26.83
N VAL A 431 -9.22 4.45 -27.90
CA VAL A 431 -8.17 5.09 -28.71
C VAL A 431 -8.77 6.23 -29.56
N VAL A 432 -10.01 6.08 -30.03
CA VAL A 432 -10.71 7.10 -30.82
C VAL A 432 -11.08 8.32 -29.98
N VAL A 433 -11.46 8.15 -28.70
CA VAL A 433 -11.76 9.29 -27.80
C VAL A 433 -10.51 10.14 -27.52
N ARG A 434 -9.30 9.57 -27.50
CA ARG A 434 -8.06 10.35 -27.41
C ARG A 434 -7.66 11.05 -28.70
N ALA A 435 -8.10 10.55 -29.87
CA ALA A 435 -7.79 11.17 -31.15
C ALA A 435 -8.65 12.41 -31.45
N THR A 436 -9.82 12.54 -30.82
CA THR A 436 -10.73 13.69 -31.02
C THR A 436 -10.50 14.86 -30.07
N GLU A 437 -9.79 14.68 -28.95
CA GLU A 437 -9.38 15.79 -28.07
C GLU A 437 -8.10 16.52 -28.55
N GLY A 438 -7.41 16.00 -29.57
CA GLY A 438 -6.12 16.50 -30.04
C GLY A 438 -6.11 17.44 -31.27
N ARG A 439 -7.26 17.88 -31.79
CA ARG A 439 -7.29 18.82 -32.95
C ARG A 439 -8.10 20.08 -32.65
N LYS A 440 -7.48 21.00 -31.91
CA LYS A 440 -7.72 22.44 -32.11
C LYS A 440 -6.40 23.07 -32.52
N GLY A 441 -6.26 23.33 -33.82
CA GLY A 441 -5.16 24.14 -34.35
C GLY A 441 -4.80 23.77 -35.78
N SER A 442 -5.44 24.45 -36.75
CA SER A 442 -4.78 25.07 -37.91
C SER A 442 -5.83 25.30 -39.01
N TYR A 443 -6.28 26.55 -39.15
CA TYR A 443 -6.80 27.08 -40.41
C TYR A 443 -5.61 27.45 -41.30
N GLY A 444 -5.73 27.19 -42.61
CA GLY A 444 -4.86 27.78 -43.64
C GLY A 444 -4.36 26.81 -44.69
N VAL A 445 -5.19 26.55 -45.70
CA VAL A 445 -4.79 25.88 -46.95
C VAL A 445 -4.14 26.92 -47.87
N GLY A 446 -2.87 26.73 -48.20
CA GLY A 446 -2.21 27.32 -49.36
C GLY A 446 -2.04 26.22 -50.42
N ARG A 447 -2.42 26.54 -51.66
CA ARG A 447 -2.43 25.65 -52.83
C ARG A 447 -1.08 25.04 -53.17
#